data_AF-A0A932N995-F1
#
_entry.id   AF-A0A932N995-F1
#
_cell.length_a   1.000
_cell.length_b   1.000
_cell.length_c   1.000
_cell.angle_alpha   90.00
_cell.angle_beta   90.00
_cell.angle_gamma   90.00
#
_symmetry.space_group_name_H-M   'P 1'
#
loop_
_entity.id
_entity.type
_entity.pdbx_description
1 polymer ?
#
loop_
_entity_poly.entity_id
_entity_poly.type
_entity_poly.pdbx_seq_one_letter_code
_entity_poly.pdbx_strand_id
1 'polypeptide(L)' 'LGGIYPVWLWQPGESIHEIRRIPLTAPASDGCYRIELGLFNPQTGARTPAFDSNGARLENDVLIVEPGRP' A
#
# COMPACT_ATOMS: atom_id res chain seq x y z
N LEU A 1 17.82 -11.06 -5.90
CA LEU A 1 17.64 -10.63 -4.50
C LEU A 1 16.17 -10.28 -4.30
N GLY A 2 15.33 -11.26 -3.94
CA GLY A 2 13.87 -11.09 -3.77
C GLY A 2 13.51 -10.50 -2.41
N GLY A 3 14.24 -9.47 -1.97
CA GLY A 3 14.06 -8.81 -0.68
C GLY A 3 13.31 -7.49 -0.83
N ILE A 4 12.50 -7.17 0.18
CA ILE A 4 11.82 -5.88 0.31
C ILE A 4 12.89 -4.82 0.54
N TYR A 5 12.94 -3.76 -0.29
CA TYR A 5 13.78 -2.61 0.03
C TYR A 5 13.19 -1.93 1.26
N PRO A 6 13.86 -1.96 2.42
CA PRO A 6 13.21 -1.63 3.67
C PRO A 6 12.68 -0.19 3.71
N VAL A 7 11.41 -0.03 4.09
CA VAL A 7 10.70 1.26 4.09
C VAL A 7 11.39 2.36 4.91
N TRP A 8 12.20 1.98 5.90
CA TRP A 8 12.97 2.92 6.73
C TRP A 8 14.27 3.42 6.09
N LEU A 9 14.69 2.87 4.94
CA LEU A 9 15.84 3.36 4.18
C LEU A 9 15.47 4.40 3.13
N TRP A 10 14.18 4.53 2.82
CA TRP A 10 13.66 5.39 1.77
C TRP A 10 14.01 6.84 2.05
N GLN A 11 14.52 7.54 1.04
CA GLN A 11 14.80 8.97 1.13
C GLN A 11 13.62 9.80 0.59
N PRO A 12 13.39 11.02 1.12
CA PRO A 12 12.42 11.94 0.55
C PRO A 12 12.67 12.17 -0.96
N GLY A 13 11.64 11.96 -1.79
CA GLY A 13 11.72 12.11 -3.24
C GLY A 13 12.26 10.87 -3.99
N GLU A 14 12.66 9.82 -3.28
CA GLU A 14 13.08 8.57 -3.90
C GLU A 14 11.89 7.83 -4.53
N SER A 15 12.07 7.33 -5.75
CA SER A 15 11.10 6.49 -6.44
C SER A 15 11.55 5.03 -6.40
N ILE A 16 10.72 4.17 -5.80
CA ILE A 16 11.03 2.77 -5.58
C ILE A 16 10.02 1.92 -6.35
N HIS A 17 10.52 0.96 -7.13
CA HIS A 17 9.70 0.02 -7.89
C HIS A 17 9.69 -1.34 -7.21
N GLU A 18 8.55 -1.74 -6.66
CA GLU A 18 8.33 -3.04 -6.06
C GLU A 18 7.16 -3.76 -6.74
N ILE A 19 7.31 -5.06 -7.02
CA ILE A 19 6.26 -5.90 -7.60
C ILE A 19 5.86 -6.96 -6.59
N ARG A 20 4.58 -7.00 -6.24
CA ARG A 20 4.00 -7.99 -5.32
C ARG A 20 2.90 -8.77 -6.00
N ARG A 21 3.03 -10.10 -5.96
CA ARG A 21 2.00 -11.03 -6.45
C ARG A 21 1.12 -11.44 -5.29
N ILE A 22 -0.18 -11.14 -5.39
CA ILE A 22 -1.18 -11.51 -4.40
C ILE A 22 -2.05 -12.63 -5.01
N PRO A 23 -1.91 -13.89 -4.57
CA PRO A 23 -2.76 -14.96 -5.04
C PRO A 23 -4.18 -14.78 -4.51
N LEU A 24 -5.18 -14.93 -5.38
CA LEU A 24 -6.59 -14.83 -5.04
C LEU A 24 -7.18 -16.23 -4.86
N THR A 25 -7.36 -16.66 -3.62
CA THR A 25 -7.84 -18.02 -3.30
C THR A 25 -9.33 -18.20 -3.61
N ALA A 26 -10.11 -17.12 -3.61
CA ALA A 26 -11.53 -17.10 -3.97
C ALA A 26 -11.82 -15.80 -4.74
N PRO A 27 -11.69 -15.79 -6.07
CA PRO A 27 -11.91 -14.57 -6.84
C PRO A 27 -13.36 -14.11 -6.74
N ALA A 28 -13.56 -12.78 -6.69
CA ALA A 28 -14.88 -12.20 -6.70
C ALA A 28 -15.58 -12.55 -8.02
N SER A 29 -16.86 -12.90 -7.95
CA SER A 29 -17.63 -13.33 -9.12
C SER A 29 -17.78 -12.23 -10.19
N ASP A 30 -17.69 -10.97 -9.79
CA ASP A 30 -17.75 -9.79 -10.67
C ASP A 30 -16.35 -9.33 -11.13
N GLY A 31 -15.28 -10.00 -10.68
CA GLY A 31 -13.90 -9.65 -10.99
C GLY A 31 -13.45 -8.28 -10.46
N CYS A 32 -14.24 -7.63 -9.60
CA CYS A 32 -13.94 -6.31 -9.09
C CYS A 32 -13.13 -6.41 -7.80
N TYR A 33 -11.96 -5.77 -7.78
CA TYR A 33 -11.09 -5.71 -6.62
C TYR A 33 -10.74 -4.28 -6.28
N ARG A 34 -10.75 -3.97 -4.99
CA ARG A 34 -10.18 -2.73 -4.46
C ARG A 34 -8.84 -3.06 -3.83
N ILE A 35 -7.82 -2.29 -4.20
CA ILE A 35 -6.51 -2.38 -3.57
C ILE A 35 -6.40 -1.23 -2.57
N GLU A 36 -6.21 -1.58 -1.30
CA GLU A 36 -5.93 -0.64 -0.22
C GLU A 36 -4.49 -0.84 0.24
N LEU A 37 -3.71 0.23 0.26
CA LEU A 37 -2.32 0.23 0.67
C LEU A 37 -2.18 0.98 2.01
N GLY A 38 -1.54 0.35 2.99
CA GLY A 38 -1.26 0.98 4.29
C GLY A 38 -0.06 0.35 4.97
N LEU A 39 0.53 1.09 5.91
CA LEU A 39 1.66 0.64 6.72
C LEU A 39 1.20 0.26 8.13
N PHE A 40 1.91 -0.68 8.73
CA PHE A 40 1.66 -1.14 10.08
C PHE A 40 2.97 -1.17 10.86
N ASN A 41 2.87 -0.92 12.16
CA ASN A 41 3.97 -1.20 13.07
C ASN A 41 4.15 -2.74 13.17
N PRO A 42 5.30 -3.30 12.78
CA PRO A 42 5.48 -4.75 12.75
C PRO A 42 5.51 -5.40 14.14
N GLN A 43 5.78 -4.64 15.20
CA GLN A 43 5.80 -5.15 16.58
C GLN A 43 4.40 -5.25 17.17
N THR A 44 3.53 -4.28 16.87
CA THR A 44 2.20 -4.18 17.48
C THR A 44 1.06 -4.57 16.54
N GLY A 45 1.31 -4.62 15.24
CA GLY A 45 0.29 -4.78 14.20
C GLY A 45 -0.62 -3.55 14.04
N ALA A 46 -0.37 -2.46 14.79
CA ALA A 46 -1.18 -1.26 14.71
C ALA A 46 -0.97 -0.54 13.37
N ARG A 47 -2.05 -0.03 12.80
CA ARG A 47 -1.99 0.76 11.57
C ARG A 47 -1.30 2.09 11.83
N THR A 48 -0.41 2.48 10.93
CA THR A 48 0.32 3.75 11.01
C THR A 48 -0.51 4.86 10.37
N PRO A 49 -0.60 6.06 10.96
CA PRO A 49 -1.31 7.17 10.35
C PRO A 49 -0.82 7.47 8.93
N ALA A 50 -1.76 7.65 8.00
CA ALA A 50 -1.48 8.00 6.61
C ALA A 50 -2.11 9.35 6.25
N PHE A 51 -1.42 10.15 5.45
CA PHE A 51 -1.82 11.51 5.10
C PHE A 51 -1.74 11.73 3.59
N ASP A 52 -2.63 12.56 3.06
CA ASP A 52 -2.58 13.02 1.67
C ASP A 52 -1.52 14.13 1.48
N SER A 53 -1.40 14.64 0.25
CA SER A 53 -0.45 15.72 -0.07
C SER A 53 -0.78 17.06 0.60
N ASN A 54 -1.99 17.24 1.13
CA ASN A 54 -2.40 18.44 1.86
C ASN A 54 -2.25 18.27 3.38
N GLY A 55 -1.80 17.11 3.84
CA GLY A 55 -1.67 16.77 5.25
C GLY A 55 -2.98 16.34 5.92
N ALA A 56 -4.05 16.10 5.15
CA ALA A 56 -5.28 15.53 5.67
C ALA A 56 -5.10 14.04 5.91
N ARG A 57 -5.56 13.54 7.06
CA ARG A 57 -5.46 12.11 7.39
C ARG A 57 -6.40 11.30 6.49
N LEU A 58 -5.88 10.24 5.89
CA LEU A 58 -6.65 9.32 5.05
C LEU A 58 -7.63 8.49 5.89
N GLU A 59 -8.79 8.19 5.32
CA GLU A 59 -9.75 7.30 5.96
C GLU A 59 -9.13 5.92 6.18
N ASN A 60 -9.34 5.36 7.37
CA ASN A 60 -8.77 4.07 7.79
C ASN A 60 -7.24 3.97 7.62
N ASP A 61 -6.52 5.09 7.51
CA ASP A 61 -5.09 5.16 7.24
C ASP A 61 -4.65 4.29 6.05
N VAL A 62 -5.43 4.31 4.96
CA VAL A 62 -5.13 3.62 3.71
C VAL A 62 -5.21 4.54 2.50
N LEU A 63 -4.33 4.29 1.54
CA LEU A 63 -4.46 4.77 0.18
C LEU A 63 -5.25 3.75 -0.64
N ILE A 64 -6.38 4.17 -1.22
CA ILE A 64 -7.07 3.38 -2.24
C ILE A 64 -6.32 3.58 -3.56
N VAL A 65 -5.80 2.49 -4.11
CA VAL A 65 -5.12 2.52 -5.40
C VAL A 65 -6.18 2.49 -6.49
N GLU A 66 -6.36 3.60 -7.18
CA GLU A 66 -7.20 3.62 -8.37
C GLU A 66 -6.52 2.83 -9.50
N PRO A 67 -7.28 2.06 -10.28
CA PRO A 67 -6.75 1.44 -11.48
C PRO A 67 -6.22 2.54 -12.40
N GLY A 68 -4.94 2.45 -12.77
CA GLY A 68 -4.34 3.40 -13.70
C GLY A 68 -5.13 3.45 -15.00
N ARG A 69 -5.43 4.66 -15.49
CA ARG A 69 -5.89 4.82 -16.87
C ARG A 69 -4.83 4.21 -17.81
N PRO A 70 -5.23 3.45 -18.83
CA PRO A 70 -4.31 2.89 -19.81
C PRO A 70 -3.53 3.97 -20.58
#